data_AF-A0AAE5XES2-F1
#
_entry.id   AF-A0AAE5XES2-F1
#
_cell.length_a   1.000
_cell.length_b   1.000
_cell.length_c   1.000
_cell.angle_alpha   90.00
_cell.angle_beta   90.00
_cell.angle_gamma   90.00
#
_symmetry.space_group_name_H-M   'P 1'
#
loop_
_entity.id
_entity.type
_entity.pdbx_description
1 polymer ?
#
loop_
_entity_poly.entity_id
_entity_poly.type
_entity_poly.pdbx_seq_one_letter_code
_entity_poly.pdbx_strand_id
1 'polypeptide(L)'
;MRNESLVVLADALDEMSGSARQAELLLLELESNGEPEPQPQNEDGPLARGALLEILDELEKLISSNNLRARDVAKEVNAYVLSDTAKRENQDLLLNLQKLNFKEALEALRRLRNLIRTDD
;
A
#
# COMPACT_ATOMS: atom_id res chain seq x y z
N MET A 1 48.83 -21.73 14.67
CA MET A 1 47.53 -21.34 15.27
C MET A 1 46.65 -20.82 14.15
N ARG A 2 45.75 -21.64 13.59
CA ARG A 2 44.93 -21.29 12.41
C ARG A 2 43.56 -21.99 12.38
N ASN A 3 43.10 -22.50 13.53
CA ASN A 3 41.87 -23.29 13.66
C ASN A 3 40.78 -22.66 14.54
N GLU A 4 41.10 -21.67 15.38
CA GLU A 4 40.10 -21.10 16.31
C GLU A 4 39.16 -20.09 15.63
N SER A 5 39.66 -19.29 14.67
CA SER A 5 38.81 -18.33 13.94
C SER A 5 37.75 -18.96 13.02
N LEU A 6 37.97 -20.20 12.55
CA LEU A 6 37.00 -20.88 11.67
C LEU A 6 35.85 -21.51 12.47
N VAL A 7 36.12 -21.97 13.69
CA VAL A 7 35.09 -22.51 14.60
C VAL A 7 34.17 -21.39 15.09
N VAL A 8 34.73 -20.25 15.48
CA VAL A 8 33.93 -19.08 15.91
C VAL A 8 33.07 -18.51 14.77
N LEU A 9 33.55 -18.58 13.51
CA LEU A 9 32.76 -18.15 12.36
C LEU A 9 31.62 -19.13 12.04
N ALA A 10 31.81 -20.43 12.26
CA ALA A 10 30.77 -21.44 12.08
C ALA A 10 29.67 -21.32 13.15
N ASP A 11 30.04 -21.08 14.41
CA ASP A 11 29.07 -20.85 15.50
C ASP A 11 28.26 -19.56 15.26
N ALA A 12 28.91 -18.48 14.81
CA ALA A 12 28.20 -17.24 14.47
C ALA A 12 27.24 -17.39 13.28
N LEU A 13 27.56 -18.24 12.31
CA LEU A 13 26.66 -18.54 11.17
C LEU A 13 25.48 -19.42 11.60
N ASP A 14 25.68 -20.37 12.52
CA ASP A 14 24.63 -21.27 13.02
C ASP A 14 23.59 -20.49 13.86
N GLU A 15 24.04 -19.60 14.75
CA GLU A 15 23.17 -18.69 15.53
C GLU A 15 22.37 -17.72 14.65
N MET A 16 22.99 -17.20 13.58
CA MET A 16 22.33 -16.31 12.63
C MET A 16 21.29 -17.04 11.75
N SER A 17 21.53 -18.32 11.45
CA SER A 17 20.55 -19.18 10.76
C SER A 17 19.33 -19.50 11.62
N GLY A 18 19.53 -19.68 12.94
CA GLY A 18 18.44 -19.86 13.90
C GLY A 18 17.55 -18.61 14.01
N SER A 19 18.17 -17.43 13.99
CA SER A 19 17.46 -16.14 14.05
C SER A 19 16.68 -15.83 12.77
N ALA A 20 17.21 -16.18 11.59
CA ALA A 20 16.50 -16.01 10.33
C ALA A 20 15.22 -16.87 10.26
N ARG A 21 15.30 -18.11 10.76
CA ARG A 21 14.15 -19.03 10.81
C ARG A 21 13.07 -18.59 11.79
N GLN A 22 13.47 -17.97 12.90
CA GLN A 22 12.53 -17.33 13.85
C GLN A 22 11.87 -16.09 13.25
N ALA A 23 12.61 -15.28 12.48
CA ALA A 23 12.04 -14.14 11.77
C ALA A 23 11.05 -14.58 10.67
N GLU A 24 11.35 -15.66 9.93
CA GLU A 24 10.42 -16.24 8.95
C GLU A 24 9.15 -16.78 9.61
N LEU A 25 9.26 -17.42 10.79
CA LEU A 25 8.10 -17.89 11.55
C LEU A 25 7.26 -16.74 12.11
N LEU A 26 7.89 -15.68 12.63
CA LEU A 26 7.19 -14.46 13.07
C LEU A 26 6.49 -13.75 11.91
N LEU A 27 7.09 -13.70 10.72
CA LEU A 27 6.43 -13.16 9.52
C LEU A 27 5.24 -14.03 9.10
N LEU A 28 5.35 -15.36 9.18
CA LEU A 28 4.24 -16.28 8.92
C LEU A 28 3.10 -16.14 9.94
N GLU A 29 3.43 -15.91 11.21
CA GLU A 29 2.46 -15.64 12.28
C GLU A 29 1.80 -14.26 12.12
N LEU A 30 2.50 -13.26 11.59
CA LEU A 30 1.93 -11.96 11.23
C LEU A 30 1.00 -12.06 10.00
N GLU A 31 1.31 -12.91 9.02
CA GLU A 31 0.41 -13.16 7.87
C GLU A 31 -0.82 -14.01 8.27
N SER A 32 -0.68 -14.88 9.28
CA SER A 32 -1.78 -15.74 9.77
C SER A 32 -2.68 -15.05 10.80
N ASN A 33 -2.13 -14.13 11.60
CA ASN A 33 -2.90 -13.12 12.33
C ASN A 33 -3.23 -11.96 11.39
N GLY A 34 -4.02 -12.26 10.35
CA GLY A 34 -4.73 -11.24 9.58
C GLY A 34 -5.72 -10.50 10.47
N GLU A 35 -5.21 -9.70 11.41
CA GLU A 35 -5.88 -8.50 11.82
C GLU A 35 -6.23 -7.77 10.52
N PRO A 36 -7.50 -7.48 10.24
CA PRO A 36 -7.79 -6.55 9.16
C PRO A 36 -6.94 -5.31 9.44
N GLU A 37 -6.15 -4.86 8.45
CA GLU A 37 -5.49 -3.56 8.49
C GLU A 37 -6.46 -2.59 9.19
N PRO A 38 -6.01 -1.80 10.18
CA PRO A 38 -6.90 -0.93 10.94
C PRO A 38 -7.68 -0.10 9.93
N GLN A 39 -8.93 -0.50 9.69
CA GLN A 39 -9.84 0.30 8.91
C GLN A 39 -9.89 1.60 9.69
N PRO A 40 -9.53 2.75 9.11
CA PRO A 40 -9.72 4.00 9.80
C PRO A 40 -11.18 4.00 10.25
N GLN A 41 -11.38 3.98 11.57
CA GLN A 41 -12.68 3.99 12.23
C GLN A 41 -13.32 5.37 12.01
N ASN A 42 -13.54 5.72 10.74
CA ASN A 42 -14.23 6.93 10.37
C ASN A 42 -15.72 6.65 10.57
N GLU A 43 -16.16 6.73 11.83
CA GLU A 43 -17.58 6.80 12.24
C GLU A 43 -18.28 8.09 11.75
N ASP A 44 -17.73 8.78 10.75
CA ASP A 44 -18.32 9.98 10.15
C ASP A 44 -18.32 9.85 8.61
N GLY A 45 -19.34 9.16 8.08
CA GLY A 45 -19.58 8.97 6.64
C GLY A 45 -19.44 10.23 5.76
N PRO A 46 -19.77 11.45 6.23
CA PRO A 46 -19.51 12.69 5.48
C PRO A 46 -18.06 13.17 5.53
N LEU A 47 -17.38 13.04 6.68
CA LEU A 47 -16.00 13.51 6.87
C LEU A 47 -15.00 12.64 6.11
N ALA A 48 -15.24 11.32 6.06
CA ALA A 48 -14.44 10.39 5.25
C ALA A 48 -14.54 10.70 3.75
N ARG A 49 -15.72 11.10 3.26
CA ARG A 49 -15.94 11.45 1.85
C ARG A 49 -15.22 12.76 1.47
N GLY A 50 -15.20 13.74 2.38
CA GLY A 50 -14.45 14.98 2.21
C GLY A 50 -12.94 14.73 2.10
N ALA A 51 -12.37 13.99 3.06
CA ALA A 51 -10.94 13.65 3.06
C ALA A 51 -10.54 12.82 1.83
N LEU A 52 -11.38 11.88 1.40
CA LEU A 52 -11.16 11.10 0.19
C LEU A 52 -11.11 11.98 -1.07
N LEU A 53 -11.99 12.98 -1.19
CA LEU A 53 -11.97 13.91 -2.32
C LEU A 53 -10.70 14.78 -2.32
N GLU A 54 -10.23 15.22 -1.15
CA GLU A 54 -8.97 15.96 -1.03
C GLU A 54 -7.77 15.11 -1.47
N ILE A 55 -7.74 13.84 -1.08
CA ILE A 55 -6.70 12.88 -1.51
C ILE A 55 -6.73 12.71 -3.03
N LEU A 56 -7.91 12.61 -3.63
CA LEU A 56 -8.04 12.50 -5.10
C LEU A 56 -7.57 13.77 -5.82
N ASP A 57 -7.87 14.95 -5.28
CA ASP A 57 -7.40 16.22 -5.84
C ASP A 57 -5.88 16.37 -5.71
N GLU A 58 -5.27 15.92 -4.60
CA GLU A 58 -3.82 15.85 -4.46
C GLU A 58 -3.20 14.87 -5.46
N LEU A 59 -3.81 13.71 -5.63
CA LEU A 59 -3.44 12.73 -6.65
C LEU A 59 -3.44 13.32 -8.05
N GLU A 60 -4.48 14.06 -8.42
CA GLU A 60 -4.57 14.71 -9.73
C GLU A 60 -3.38 15.64 -9.98
N LYS A 61 -3.01 16.44 -8.97
CA LYS A 61 -1.84 17.33 -9.04
C LYS A 61 -0.53 16.57 -9.16
N LEU A 62 -0.36 15.49 -8.38
CA LEU A 62 0.85 14.67 -8.39
C LEU A 62 1.03 13.96 -9.73
N ILE A 63 -0.04 13.37 -10.28
CA ILE A 63 -0.01 12.70 -11.58
C ILE A 63 0.26 13.72 -12.70
N SER A 64 -0.39 14.88 -12.65
CA SER A 64 -0.15 15.96 -13.63
C SER A 64 1.29 16.49 -13.58
N SER A 65 1.94 16.40 -12.42
CA SER A 65 3.34 16.77 -12.23
C SER A 65 4.31 15.62 -12.51
N ASN A 66 3.82 14.48 -13.00
CA ASN A 66 4.58 13.23 -13.17
C ASN A 66 5.34 12.79 -11.91
N ASN A 67 4.76 13.07 -10.74
CA ASN A 67 5.39 12.81 -9.45
C ASN A 67 5.16 11.36 -9.01
N LEU A 68 6.24 10.65 -8.71
CA LEU A 68 6.22 9.25 -8.27
C LEU A 68 5.48 9.05 -6.93
N ARG A 69 5.36 10.10 -6.11
CA ARG A 69 4.57 10.09 -4.88
C ARG A 69 3.08 9.87 -5.11
N ALA A 70 2.58 10.07 -6.34
CA ALA A 70 1.20 9.75 -6.71
C ALA A 70 0.83 8.31 -6.36
N ARG A 71 1.78 7.37 -6.44
CA ARG A 71 1.54 5.98 -6.08
C ARG A 71 1.31 5.79 -4.58
N ASP A 72 2.08 6.48 -3.75
CA ASP A 72 1.96 6.33 -2.31
C ASP A 72 0.63 6.95 -1.84
N VAL A 73 0.24 8.09 -2.40
CA VAL A 73 -1.08 8.72 -2.15
C VAL A 73 -2.24 7.84 -2.67
N ALA A 74 -2.09 7.16 -3.82
CA ALA A 74 -3.10 6.21 -4.31
C ALA A 74 -3.28 4.97 -3.43
N LYS A 75 -2.28 4.62 -2.62
CA LYS A 75 -2.45 3.55 -1.62
C LYS A 75 -3.28 4.02 -0.43
N GLU A 76 -3.20 5.29 -0.06
CA GLU A 76 -4.01 5.86 1.03
C GLU A 76 -5.51 5.77 0.71
N VAL A 77 -5.88 5.81 -0.58
CA VAL A 77 -7.26 5.59 -1.04
C VAL A 77 -7.79 4.19 -0.69
N ASN A 78 -6.94 3.16 -0.61
CA ASN A 78 -7.36 1.80 -0.20
C ASN A 78 -7.77 1.70 1.27
N ALA A 79 -7.33 2.65 2.11
CA ALA A 79 -7.73 2.69 3.51
C ALA A 79 -9.21 3.11 3.66
N TYR A 80 -9.84 3.65 2.62
CA TYR A 80 -11.24 4.09 2.67
C TYR A 80 -12.20 2.96 2.28
N VAL A 81 -13.40 2.99 2.88
CA VAL A 81 -14.50 2.10 2.50
C VAL A 81 -15.05 2.55 1.15
N LEU A 82 -14.66 1.82 0.10
CA LEU A 82 -15.06 2.06 -1.29
C LEU A 82 -15.94 0.92 -1.80
N SER A 83 -16.84 1.22 -2.75
CA SER A 83 -17.56 0.19 -3.50
C SER A 83 -16.59 -0.71 -4.29
N ASP A 84 -16.98 -1.94 -4.60
CA ASP A 84 -16.11 -2.89 -5.33
C ASP A 84 -15.67 -2.33 -6.70
N THR A 85 -16.53 -1.53 -7.33
CA THR A 85 -16.19 -0.83 -8.58
C THR A 85 -15.12 0.24 -8.34
N ALA A 86 -15.26 1.07 -7.30
CA ALA A 86 -14.27 2.07 -6.96
C ALA A 86 -12.92 1.45 -6.54
N LYS A 87 -12.92 0.33 -5.80
CA LYS A 87 -11.69 -0.43 -5.49
C LYS A 87 -10.99 -0.91 -6.75
N ARG A 88 -11.74 -1.40 -7.75
CA ARG A 88 -11.18 -1.84 -9.04
C ARG A 88 -10.54 -0.68 -9.80
N GLU A 89 -11.21 0.47 -9.87
CA GLU A 89 -10.63 1.66 -10.52
C GLU A 89 -9.37 2.17 -9.77
N ASN A 90 -9.33 2.08 -8.43
CA ASN A 90 -8.14 2.44 -7.66
C ASN A 90 -6.97 1.46 -7.92
N GLN A 91 -7.24 0.17 -8.09
CA GLN A 91 -6.22 -0.80 -8.50
C GLN A 91 -5.70 -0.53 -9.90
N ASP A 92 -6.57 -0.19 -10.86
CA ASP A 92 -6.17 0.17 -12.22
C ASP A 92 -5.32 1.46 -12.24
N LEU A 93 -5.69 2.45 -11.43
CA LEU A 93 -4.90 3.65 -11.17
C LEU A 93 -3.49 3.30 -10.69
N LEU A 94 -3.36 2.46 -9.65
CA LEU A 94 -2.08 2.03 -9.11
C LEU A 94 -1.22 1.29 -10.15
N LEU A 95 -1.82 0.42 -10.95
CA LEU A 95 -1.13 -0.28 -12.04
C LEU A 95 -0.61 0.69 -13.10
N ASN A 96 -1.41 1.68 -13.49
CA ASN A 96 -1.02 2.71 -14.45
C ASN A 96 0.11 3.60 -13.90
N LEU A 97 0.07 3.95 -12.62
CA LEU A 97 1.16 4.68 -11.94
C LEU A 97 2.45 3.86 -11.87
N GLN A 98 2.37 2.55 -11.61
CA GLN A 98 3.53 1.66 -11.63
C GLN A 98 4.17 1.55 -13.02
N LYS A 99 3.35 1.59 -14.07
CA LYS A 99 3.80 1.60 -15.47
C LYS A 99 4.26 2.97 -15.96
N LEU A 100 4.21 4.01 -15.12
CA LEU A 100 4.47 5.41 -15.49
C LEU A 100 3.53 5.94 -16.60
N ASN A 101 2.34 5.34 -16.72
CA ASN A 101 1.30 5.74 -17.66
C ASN A 101 0.42 6.83 -17.05
N PHE A 102 0.97 8.04 -16.89
CA PHE A 102 0.28 9.14 -16.20
C PHE A 102 -1.03 9.58 -16.88
N LYS A 103 -1.14 9.42 -18.20
CA LYS A 103 -2.38 9.72 -18.95
C LYS A 103 -3.52 8.78 -18.56
N GLU A 104 -3.28 7.46 -18.60
CA GLU A 104 -4.26 6.45 -18.20
C GLU A 104 -4.56 6.53 -16.71
N ALA A 105 -3.55 6.85 -15.89
CA ALA A 105 -3.72 7.10 -14.46
C ALA A 105 -4.68 8.28 -14.19
N LEU A 106 -4.57 9.40 -14.93
CA LEU A 106 -5.55 10.49 -14.83
C LEU A 106 -6.96 10.06 -15.24
N GLU A 107 -7.10 9.22 -16.25
CA GLU A 107 -8.41 8.72 -16.67
C GLU A 107 -9.03 7.79 -15.63
N ALA A 108 -8.27 6.88 -15.05
CA ALA A 108 -8.69 6.03 -13.94
C ALA A 108 -9.08 6.87 -12.71
N LEU A 109 -8.30 7.91 -12.37
CA LEU A 109 -8.62 8.84 -11.29
C LEU A 109 -9.94 9.58 -11.53
N ARG A 110 -10.20 10.04 -12.76
CA ARG A 110 -11.47 10.70 -13.10
C ARG A 110 -12.67 9.76 -12.97
N ARG A 111 -12.51 8.50 -13.40
CA ARG A 111 -13.56 7.47 -13.23
C ARG A 111 -13.82 7.20 -11.75
N LEU A 112 -12.76 7.02 -10.96
CA LEU A 112 -12.82 6.81 -9.51
C LEU A 112 -13.56 7.97 -8.81
N ARG A 113 -13.20 9.22 -9.14
CA ARG A 113 -13.87 10.41 -8.61
C ARG A 113 -15.35 10.45 -8.99
N ASN A 114 -15.70 10.12 -10.23
CA ASN A 114 -17.09 10.08 -10.66
C ASN A 114 -17.89 9.01 -9.90
N LEU A 115 -17.32 7.83 -9.66
CA LEU A 115 -17.96 6.78 -8.86
C LEU A 115 -18.22 7.25 -7.44
N ILE A 116 -17.20 7.81 -6.78
CA ILE A 116 -17.32 8.33 -5.39
C ILE A 116 -18.36 9.45 -5.28
N ARG A 117 -18.58 10.21 -6.36
CA ARG A 117 -19.58 11.28 -6.42
C ARG A 117 -21.00 10.79 -6.73
N THR A 118 -21.15 9.62 -7.36
CA THR A 118 -22.45 9.12 -7.87
C THR A 118 -23.07 8.03 -6.99
N ASP A 119 -22.31 7.44 -6.06
CA ASP A 119 -22.76 6.41 -5.10
C ASP A 119 -23.64 7.01 -3.96
N ASP A 120 -24.54 7.95 -4.29
CA ASP A 120 -25.52 8.58 -3.38
C ASP A 120 -26.89 7.88 -3.45
#